data_AF-A0A2G9MGC4-F1
#
_entry.id   AF-A0A2G9MGC4-F1
#
_cell.length_a   1.000
_cell.length_b   1.000
_cell.length_c   1.000
_cell.angle_alpha   90.00
_cell.angle_beta   90.00
_cell.angle_gamma   90.00
#
_symmetry.space_group_name_H-M   'P 1'
#
loop_
_entity.id
_entity.type
_entity.pdbx_description
1 polymer ?
#
loop_
_entity_poly.entity_id
_entity_poly.type
_entity_poly.pdbx_seq_one_letter_code
_entity_poly.pdbx_strand_id
1 'polypeptide(L)'
;MDKRGAIRLERKTLAVILVLIVVLIGIYFLAFHEKKCSDKACFEERIAKCKRTSFINEKSDMVLKYNVIGKIGGKCRTDVLVLEVKKGTSDVVVLNGKKMSCLTPIGVISYPEEDISKCSGKLKEDVQTLIINRMYTYVLENMGKINDELDKVI
;
A
#
# COMPACT_ATOMS: atom_id res chain seq x y z
N MET A 1 22.90 -4.62 62.99
CA MET A 1 23.27 -5.04 61.62
C MET A 1 22.33 -4.36 60.63
N ASP A 2 22.93 -3.54 59.77
CA ASP A 2 22.31 -2.43 59.06
C ASP A 2 21.54 -2.87 57.80
N LYS A 3 20.20 -3.01 57.93
CA LYS A 3 19.29 -3.36 56.81
C LYS A 3 19.01 -2.20 55.85
N ARG A 4 19.58 -0.99 56.07
CA ARG A 4 19.29 0.19 55.24
C ARG A 4 20.05 0.19 53.90
N GLY A 5 21.17 -0.56 53.81
CA GLY A 5 21.99 -0.65 52.59
C GLY A 5 21.35 -1.46 51.45
N ALA A 6 20.65 -2.55 51.78
CA ALA A 6 20.07 -3.45 50.77
C ALA A 6 18.89 -2.83 50.02
N ILE A 7 18.01 -2.09 50.71
CA ILE A 7 16.80 -1.49 50.12
C ILE A 7 17.15 -0.33 49.17
N ARG A 8 18.28 0.36 49.39
CA ARG A 8 18.72 1.48 48.56
C ARG A 8 19.33 1.01 47.23
N LEU A 9 19.93 -0.18 47.20
CA LEU A 9 20.44 -0.79 45.98
C LEU A 9 19.28 -1.25 45.09
N GLU A 10 18.27 -1.92 45.66
CA GLU A 10 17.02 -2.33 44.99
C GLU A 10 16.27 -1.15 44.35
N ARG A 11 16.10 -0.03 45.06
CA ARG A 11 15.46 1.18 44.52
C ARG A 11 16.23 1.84 43.38
N LYS A 12 17.57 1.83 43.42
CA LYS A 12 18.39 2.38 42.34
C LYS A 12 18.31 1.50 41.10
N THR A 13 18.35 0.18 41.24
CA THR A 13 18.21 -0.76 40.12
C THR A 13 16.82 -0.66 39.48
N LEU A 14 15.74 -0.57 40.28
CA LEU A 14 14.38 -0.34 39.78
C LEU A 14 14.22 0.99 39.03
N ALA A 15 14.84 2.07 39.52
CA ALA A 15 14.82 3.36 38.84
C ALA A 15 15.55 3.32 37.48
N VAL A 16 16.69 2.64 37.39
CA VAL A 16 17.43 2.46 36.13
C VAL A 16 16.61 1.65 35.12
N ILE A 17 15.97 0.56 35.55
CA ILE A 17 15.10 -0.26 34.69
C ILE A 17 13.92 0.57 34.17
N LEU A 18 13.28 1.37 35.03
CA LEU A 18 12.16 2.24 34.65
C LEU A 18 12.59 3.27 33.58
N VAL A 19 13.75 3.90 33.76
CA VAL A 19 14.30 4.85 32.77
C VAL A 19 14.60 4.13 31.45
N LEU A 20 15.16 2.92 31.50
CA LEU A 20 15.46 2.14 30.30
C LEU A 20 14.18 1.76 29.54
N ILE A 21 13.10 1.42 30.24
CA ILE A 21 11.78 1.17 29.65
C ILE A 21 11.25 2.44 28.98
N VAL A 22 11.31 3.60 29.64
CA VAL A 22 10.85 4.88 29.07
C VAL A 22 11.65 5.24 27.81
N VAL A 23 12.96 5.01 27.80
CA VAL A 23 13.82 5.25 26.64
C VAL A 23 13.45 4.30 25.48
N LEU A 24 13.24 3.01 25.76
CA LEU A 24 12.82 2.04 24.74
C LEU A 24 11.45 2.40 24.14
N ILE A 25 10.50 2.83 24.97
CA ILE A 25 9.20 3.33 24.52
C ILE A 25 9.39 4.57 23.63
N GLY A 26 10.22 5.53 24.05
CA GLY A 26 10.52 6.73 23.24
C GLY A 26 11.12 6.40 21.88
N ILE A 27 12.10 5.49 21.83
CA ILE A 27 12.71 5.02 20.57
C ILE A 27 11.66 4.33 19.69
N TYR A 28 10.80 3.50 20.28
CA TYR A 28 9.73 2.83 19.55
C TYR A 28 8.77 3.83 18.90
N PHE A 29 8.29 4.83 19.66
CA PHE A 29 7.41 5.86 19.11
C PHE A 29 8.09 6.70 18.02
N LEU A 30 9.38 7.01 18.15
CA LEU A 30 10.13 7.75 17.12
C LEU A 30 10.35 6.93 15.83
N ALA A 31 10.58 5.62 15.95
CA ALA A 31 10.84 4.74 14.80
C ALA A 31 9.56 4.33 14.03
N PHE A 32 8.42 4.25 14.72
CA PHE A 32 7.14 3.81 14.15
C PHE A 32 6.17 4.95 13.82
N HIS A 33 6.57 6.22 13.98
CA HIS A 33 5.70 7.34 13.62
C HIS A 33 5.54 7.46 12.09
N GLU A 34 4.51 6.81 11.55
CA GLU A 34 4.08 7.02 10.16
C GLU A 34 3.43 8.38 10.02
N LYS A 35 3.92 9.20 9.08
CA LYS A 35 3.23 10.45 8.76
C LYS A 35 2.10 10.17 7.77
N LYS A 36 0.90 10.69 8.06
CA LYS A 36 -0.22 10.67 7.13
C LYS A 36 -0.10 11.88 6.18
N CYS A 37 -0.22 11.66 4.88
CA CYS A 37 -0.31 12.73 3.89
C CYS A 37 -1.78 12.98 3.54
N SER A 38 -2.17 14.26 3.54
CA SER A 38 -3.52 14.73 3.17
C SER A 38 -3.69 14.91 1.67
N ASP A 39 -2.60 15.11 0.94
CA ASP A 39 -2.60 15.40 -0.49
C ASP A 39 -1.55 14.58 -1.25
N LYS A 40 -1.72 14.56 -2.58
CA LYS A 40 -0.85 13.83 -3.51
C LYS A 40 0.58 14.37 -3.51
N ALA A 41 0.77 15.69 -3.39
CA ALA A 41 2.10 16.31 -3.41
C ALA A 41 2.96 15.88 -2.21
N CYS A 42 2.38 15.84 -1.01
CA CYS A 42 3.02 15.31 0.20
C CYS A 42 3.44 13.85 0.00
N PHE A 43 2.59 13.05 -0.61
CA PHE A 43 2.87 11.64 -0.86
C PHE A 43 4.01 11.45 -1.87
N GLU A 44 3.97 12.18 -2.98
CA GLU A 44 4.98 12.17 -4.04
C GLU A 44 6.36 12.59 -3.53
N GLU A 45 6.43 13.63 -2.72
CA GLU A 45 7.69 14.08 -2.11
C GLU A 45 8.31 12.99 -1.21
N ARG A 46 7.45 12.25 -0.49
CA ARG A 46 7.90 11.19 0.44
C ARG A 46 8.23 9.88 -0.24
N ILE A 47 7.46 9.46 -1.24
CA ILE A 47 7.74 8.24 -1.99
C ILE A 47 9.03 8.39 -2.79
N ALA A 48 9.30 9.58 -3.36
CA ALA A 48 10.57 9.88 -4.04
C ALA A 48 11.78 9.70 -3.11
N LYS A 49 11.64 10.10 -1.83
CA LYS A 49 12.66 9.92 -0.79
C LYS A 49 12.59 8.55 -0.09
N CYS A 50 11.63 7.71 -0.47
CA CYS A 50 11.28 6.45 0.17
C CYS A 50 11.13 6.55 1.70
N LYS A 51 10.42 7.59 2.16
CA LYS A 51 10.12 7.82 3.58
C LYS A 51 8.78 7.18 3.95
N ARG A 52 8.72 6.55 5.13
CA ARG A 52 7.50 5.95 5.67
C ARG A 52 6.36 6.96 5.71
N THR A 53 5.27 6.67 5.01
CA THR A 53 4.11 7.54 4.89
C THR A 53 2.88 6.75 4.47
N SER A 54 1.70 7.23 4.85
CA SER A 54 0.43 6.70 4.33
C SER A 54 -0.34 7.78 3.58
N PHE A 55 -1.05 7.40 2.52
CA PHE A 55 -1.90 8.27 1.71
C PHE A 55 -3.16 7.53 1.29
N ILE A 56 -4.30 8.19 1.31
CA ILE A 56 -5.57 7.63 0.82
C ILE A 56 -5.96 8.43 -0.41
N ASN A 57 -6.14 7.74 -1.54
CA ASN A 57 -6.64 8.32 -2.77
C ASN A 57 -8.11 7.98 -2.93
N GLU A 58 -8.96 8.99 -2.82
CA GLU A 58 -10.42 8.87 -3.02
C GLU A 58 -10.87 9.40 -4.39
N LYS A 59 -9.94 9.85 -5.25
CA LYS A 59 -10.29 10.49 -6.53
C LYS A 59 -10.56 9.51 -7.66
N SER A 60 -10.04 8.28 -7.61
CA SER A 60 -10.29 7.25 -8.62
C SER A 60 -11.63 6.53 -8.37
N ASP A 61 -11.98 5.58 -9.23
CA ASP A 61 -13.17 4.72 -9.08
C ASP A 61 -13.08 3.78 -7.86
N MET A 62 -11.96 3.79 -7.15
CA MET A 62 -11.69 3.00 -5.95
C MET A 62 -11.02 3.88 -4.90
N VAL A 63 -11.35 3.66 -3.63
CA VAL A 63 -10.63 4.23 -2.50
C VAL A 63 -9.40 3.37 -2.24
N LEU A 64 -8.22 3.90 -2.57
CA LEU A 64 -6.95 3.19 -2.44
C LEU A 64 -6.13 3.74 -1.28
N LYS A 65 -5.65 2.86 -0.41
CA LYS A 65 -4.70 3.19 0.65
C LYS A 65 -3.29 2.77 0.22
N TYR A 66 -2.41 3.77 0.17
CA TYR A 66 -1.00 3.62 -0.11
C TYR A 66 -0.20 3.73 1.19
N ASN A 67 0.69 2.76 1.45
CA ASN A 67 1.60 2.75 2.59
C ASN A 67 3.03 2.53 2.12
N VAL A 68 3.89 3.53 2.26
CA VAL A 68 5.33 3.39 2.02
C VAL A 68 5.96 2.72 3.23
N ILE A 69 6.46 1.51 3.07
CA ILE A 69 7.07 0.73 4.17
C ILE A 69 8.53 1.15 4.40
N GLY A 70 9.24 1.45 3.30
CA GLY A 70 10.65 1.85 3.33
C GLY A 70 11.50 1.14 2.28
N LYS A 71 12.81 1.13 2.50
CA LYS A 71 13.80 0.63 1.53
C LYS A 71 14.04 -0.87 1.71
N ILE A 72 14.01 -1.62 0.61
CA ILE A 72 14.36 -3.05 0.53
C ILE A 72 15.20 -3.28 -0.72
N GLY A 73 16.44 -3.75 -0.55
CA GLY A 73 17.32 -4.09 -1.68
C GLY A 73 17.55 -2.94 -2.68
N GLY A 74 17.71 -1.70 -2.19
CA GLY A 74 17.87 -0.51 -3.04
C GLY A 74 16.59 0.00 -3.71
N LYS A 75 15.45 -0.69 -3.52
CA LYS A 75 14.13 -0.28 -4.02
C LYS A 75 13.26 0.25 -2.87
N CYS A 76 12.26 1.04 -3.21
CA CYS A 76 11.22 1.47 -2.31
C CYS A 76 10.05 0.50 -2.33
N ARG A 77 9.65 -0.01 -1.16
CA ARG A 77 8.46 -0.83 -1.01
C ARG A 77 7.26 0.02 -0.62
N THR A 78 6.22 -0.09 -1.44
CA THR A 78 4.92 0.55 -1.19
C THR A 78 3.83 -0.52 -1.24
N ASP A 79 3.06 -0.63 -0.17
CA ASP A 79 1.90 -1.52 -0.11
C ASP A 79 0.65 -0.73 -0.48
N VAL A 80 -0.19 -1.30 -1.35
CA VAL A 80 -1.43 -0.71 -1.84
C VAL A 80 -2.60 -1.62 -1.47
N LEU A 81 -3.64 -1.05 -0.88
CA LEU A 81 -4.84 -1.74 -0.41
C LEU A 81 -6.08 -1.06 -0.98
N VAL A 82 -6.99 -1.84 -1.55
CA VAL A 82 -8.33 -1.35 -1.90
C VAL A 82 -9.18 -1.31 -0.65
N LEU A 83 -9.56 -0.11 -0.21
CA LEU A 83 -10.49 0.07 0.91
C LEU A 83 -11.94 -0.12 0.45
N GLU A 84 -12.28 0.47 -0.69
CA GLU A 84 -13.64 0.46 -1.23
C GLU A 84 -13.63 0.67 -2.75
N VAL A 85 -14.61 0.11 -3.45
CA VAL A 85 -14.88 0.34 -4.87
C VAL A 85 -16.16 1.16 -4.97
N LYS A 86 -16.13 2.27 -5.72
CA LYS A 86 -17.30 3.16 -5.86
C LYS A 86 -18.41 2.47 -6.66
N LYS A 87 -19.67 2.75 -6.29
CA LYS A 87 -20.87 2.15 -6.91
C LYS A 87 -20.91 2.42 -8.42
N GLY A 88 -21.21 1.38 -9.22
CA GLY A 88 -21.39 1.48 -10.67
C GLY A 88 -20.61 0.45 -11.50
N THR A 89 -19.73 -0.34 -10.89
CA THR A 89 -18.88 -1.31 -11.58
C THR A 89 -18.89 -2.66 -10.84
N SER A 90 -19.85 -3.54 -11.16
CA SER A 90 -20.06 -4.83 -10.48
C SER A 90 -18.83 -5.72 -10.47
N ASP A 91 -18.06 -5.69 -11.55
CA ASP A 91 -16.97 -6.61 -11.85
C ASP A 91 -15.69 -6.28 -11.07
N VAL A 92 -15.55 -5.07 -10.52
CA VAL A 92 -14.40 -4.69 -9.69
C VAL A 92 -14.66 -4.80 -8.19
N VAL A 93 -15.89 -5.10 -7.75
CA VAL A 93 -16.22 -5.32 -6.32
C VAL A 93 -15.34 -6.42 -5.69
N VAL A 94 -14.94 -7.41 -6.50
CA VAL A 94 -14.04 -8.51 -6.09
C VAL A 94 -12.67 -8.03 -5.61
N LEU A 95 -12.28 -6.80 -5.95
CA LEU A 95 -11.00 -6.19 -5.56
C LEU A 95 -11.01 -5.61 -4.14
N ASN A 96 -12.18 -5.47 -3.51
CA ASN A 96 -12.29 -4.94 -2.15
C ASN A 96 -11.45 -5.75 -1.15
N GLY A 97 -10.67 -5.03 -0.33
CA GLY A 97 -9.79 -5.63 0.67
C GLY A 97 -8.57 -6.36 0.09
N LYS A 98 -8.40 -6.41 -1.23
CA LYS A 98 -7.21 -6.99 -1.85
C LYS A 98 -6.04 -6.01 -1.75
N LYS A 99 -4.85 -6.59 -1.66
CA LYS A 99 -3.59 -5.84 -1.53
C LYS A 99 -2.53 -6.30 -2.52
N MET A 100 -1.61 -5.40 -2.83
CA MET A 100 -0.36 -5.67 -3.54
C MET A 100 0.79 -4.89 -2.91
N SER A 101 2.00 -5.35 -3.15
CA SER A 101 3.24 -4.68 -2.80
C SER A 101 3.98 -4.32 -4.08
N CYS A 102 4.41 -3.06 -4.19
CA CYS A 102 5.13 -2.54 -5.33
C CYS A 102 6.57 -2.20 -4.94
N LEU A 103 7.51 -2.53 -5.82
CA LEU A 103 8.94 -2.26 -5.65
C LEU A 103 9.42 -1.31 -6.75
N THR A 104 9.59 -0.04 -6.40
CA THR A 104 10.02 1.01 -7.34
C THR A 104 11.47 1.45 -7.05
N PRO A 105 12.25 1.85 -8.06
CA PRO A 105 13.53 2.51 -7.82
C PRO A 105 13.37 3.78 -6.98
N ILE A 106 14.35 4.07 -6.12
CA ILE A 106 14.34 5.31 -5.32
C ILE A 106 14.45 6.52 -6.26
N GLY A 107 13.69 7.58 -5.97
CA GLY A 107 13.62 8.78 -6.81
C GLY A 107 12.64 8.68 -7.98
N VAL A 108 12.06 7.50 -8.23
CA VAL A 108 11.04 7.31 -9.27
C VAL A 108 9.66 7.23 -8.62
N ILE A 109 8.78 8.14 -9.02
CA ILE A 109 7.36 8.09 -8.69
C ILE A 109 6.69 7.25 -9.77
N SER A 110 6.02 6.16 -9.38
CA SER A 110 5.29 5.29 -10.30
C SER A 110 4.10 4.71 -9.55
N TYR A 111 2.94 4.87 -10.16
CA TYR A 111 1.69 4.37 -9.62
C TYR A 111 1.35 2.98 -10.19
N PRO A 112 0.64 2.11 -9.45
CA PRO A 112 0.22 0.81 -9.97
C PRO A 112 -0.63 0.90 -11.24
N GLU A 113 -1.37 1.99 -11.41
CA GLU A 113 -2.17 2.29 -12.60
C GLU A 113 -1.32 2.57 -13.85
N GLU A 114 -0.08 3.04 -13.67
CA GLU A 114 0.85 3.32 -14.76
C GLU A 114 1.69 2.09 -15.12
N ASP A 115 2.15 1.34 -14.12
CA ASP A 115 2.99 0.17 -14.32
C ASP A 115 2.80 -0.88 -13.22
N ILE A 116 1.81 -1.76 -13.43
CA ILE A 116 1.49 -2.86 -12.52
C ILE A 116 2.56 -3.96 -12.51
N SER A 117 3.50 -3.96 -13.48
CA SER A 117 4.55 -4.99 -13.57
C SER A 117 5.48 -4.94 -12.35
N LYS A 118 5.67 -3.74 -11.78
CA LYS A 118 6.46 -3.48 -10.56
C LYS A 118 5.77 -3.92 -9.27
N CYS A 119 4.51 -4.33 -9.35
CA CYS A 119 3.71 -4.78 -8.22
C CYS A 119 3.61 -6.31 -8.17
N SER A 120 3.26 -6.85 -7.02
CA SER A 120 3.04 -8.29 -6.78
C SER A 120 1.99 -8.48 -5.69
N GLY A 121 1.22 -9.57 -5.76
CA GLY A 121 0.19 -9.93 -4.79
C GLY A 121 -1.21 -9.99 -5.40
N LYS A 122 -2.19 -10.35 -4.56
CA LYS A 122 -3.53 -10.75 -5.02
C LYS A 122 -4.26 -9.66 -5.81
N LEU A 123 -4.10 -8.39 -5.42
CA LEU A 123 -4.72 -7.28 -6.14
C LEU A 123 -4.21 -7.19 -7.59
N LYS A 124 -2.92 -7.44 -7.85
CA LYS A 124 -2.37 -7.47 -9.21
C LYS A 124 -2.99 -8.60 -10.03
N GLU A 125 -3.05 -9.80 -9.47
CA GLU A 125 -3.60 -10.99 -10.16
C GLU A 125 -5.07 -10.79 -10.52
N ASP A 126 -5.86 -10.26 -9.59
CA ASP A 126 -7.29 -10.05 -9.81
C ASP A 126 -7.51 -8.91 -10.82
N VAL A 127 -6.72 -7.84 -10.77
CA VAL A 127 -6.75 -6.77 -11.80
C VAL A 127 -6.38 -7.33 -13.18
N GLN A 128 -5.35 -8.16 -13.28
CA GLN A 128 -4.96 -8.80 -14.56
C GLN A 128 -6.07 -9.71 -15.09
N THR A 129 -6.72 -10.47 -14.21
CA THR A 129 -7.88 -11.32 -14.57
C THR A 129 -9.03 -10.48 -15.13
N LEU A 130 -9.33 -9.33 -14.51
CA LEU A 130 -10.37 -8.42 -14.99
C LEU A 130 -10.04 -7.81 -16.35
N ILE A 131 -8.78 -7.44 -16.58
CA ILE A 131 -8.33 -6.93 -17.88
C ILE A 131 -8.52 -8.01 -18.95
N ILE A 132 -8.11 -9.25 -18.68
CA ILE A 132 -8.27 -10.38 -19.60
C ILE A 132 -9.74 -10.61 -19.93
N ASN A 133 -10.61 -10.63 -18.91
CA ASN A 133 -12.04 -10.84 -19.12
C ASN A 133 -12.67 -9.74 -19.99
N ARG A 134 -12.31 -8.47 -19.74
CA ARG A 134 -12.80 -7.34 -20.54
C ARG A 134 -12.29 -7.38 -21.97
N MET A 135 -11.02 -7.76 -22.18
CA MET A 135 -10.48 -7.97 -23.52
C MET A 135 -11.21 -9.09 -24.26
N TYR A 136 -11.46 -10.21 -23.60
CA TYR A 136 -12.18 -11.34 -24.18
C TYR A 136 -13.61 -10.94 -24.60
N THR A 137 -14.36 -10.27 -23.73
CA THR A 137 -15.70 -9.74 -24.04
C THR A 137 -15.66 -8.78 -25.23
N TYR A 138 -14.70 -7.84 -25.24
CA TYR A 138 -14.57 -6.89 -26.35
C TYR A 138 -14.27 -7.59 -27.69
N VAL A 139 -13.37 -8.57 -27.71
CA VAL A 139 -13.07 -9.32 -28.94
C VAL A 139 -14.32 -10.05 -29.46
N LEU A 140 -15.05 -10.73 -28.59
CA LEU A 140 -16.28 -11.44 -28.96
C LEU A 140 -17.35 -10.49 -29.51
N GLU A 141 -17.57 -9.35 -28.85
CA GLU A 141 -18.56 -8.35 -29.29
C GLU A 141 -18.23 -7.76 -30.66
N ASN A 142 -16.95 -7.56 -30.97
CA ASN A 142 -16.53 -7.03 -32.27
C ASN A 142 -16.53 -8.11 -33.36
N MET A 143 -16.20 -9.37 -33.05
CA MET A 143 -16.31 -10.47 -34.01
C MET A 143 -17.77 -10.76 -34.39
N GLY A 144 -18.69 -10.72 -33.43
CA GLY A 144 -20.12 -10.91 -33.70
C GLY A 144 -20.68 -9.86 -34.66
N LYS A 145 -20.31 -8.59 -34.47
CA LYS A 145 -20.73 -7.50 -35.36
C LYS A 145 -20.21 -7.63 -36.79
N ILE A 146 -18.98 -8.12 -36.97
CA ILE A 146 -18.40 -8.32 -38.31
C ILE A 146 -19.17 -9.40 -39.08
N ASN A 147 -19.56 -10.50 -38.42
CA ASN A 147 -20.38 -11.54 -39.06
C ASN A 147 -21.78 -11.02 -39.41
N ASP A 148 -22.43 -10.27 -38.52
CA ASP A 148 -23.76 -9.71 -38.76
C ASP A 148 -23.78 -8.66 -39.91
N GLU A 149 -22.66 -7.99 -40.16
CA GLU A 149 -22.51 -7.08 -41.31
C GLU A 149 -22.22 -7.85 -42.61
N LEU A 150 -21.46 -8.95 -42.55
CA LEU A 150 -21.15 -9.76 -43.73
C LEU A 150 -22.39 -10.52 -44.25
N ASP A 151 -23.24 -11.01 -43.35
CA ASP A 151 -24.51 -11.69 -43.67
C ASP A 151 -25.58 -10.76 -44.26
N LYS A 152 -25.41 -9.43 -44.19
CA LYS A 152 -26.31 -8.45 -44.84
C LYS A 152 -25.89 -8.09 -46.27
N VAL A 153 -24.70 -8.49 -46.69
CA VAL A 153 -24.11 -8.15 -48.01
C VAL A 153 -24.17 -9.33 -48.99
N ILE A 154 -24.43 -10.54 -48.49
CA ILE A 154 -24.69 -11.76 -49.28
C ILE A 154 -26.21 -11.97 -49.38
#